data_AF-A0A7V9TIU0-F1
#
_entry.id   AF-A0A7V9TIU0-F1
#
_cell.length_a   1.000
_cell.length_b   1.000
_cell.length_c   1.000
_cell.angle_alpha   90.00
_cell.angle_beta   90.00
_cell.angle_gamma   90.00
#
_symmetry.space_group_name_H-M   'P 1'
#
loop_
_entity.id
_entity.type
_entity.pdbx_description
1 polymer ?
#
loop_
_entity_poly.entity_id
_entity_poly.type
_entity_poly.pdbx_seq_one_letter_code
_entity_poly.pdbx_strand_id
1 'polypeptide(L)'
;MLRLRKGFTLIELLIVVVIIGILAAIAIPKFASTKEKAYLASEKSDLRNMATSQEAYFSGNQTYTTDQSAMNFTTSQGVTITGMVADAKGWKGTSQHSATT
;
A
#
# COMPACT_ATOMS: atom_id res chain seq x y z
N MET A 1 -11.08 -25.95 52.71
CA MET A 1 -11.60 -26.26 51.36
C MET A 1 -10.46 -26.15 50.36
N LEU A 2 -9.92 -27.27 49.89
CA LEU A 2 -8.83 -27.30 48.90
C LEU A 2 -9.42 -27.20 47.49
N ARG A 3 -9.11 -26.12 46.77
CA ARG A 3 -9.46 -25.96 45.35
C ARG A 3 -8.65 -26.96 44.53
N LEU A 4 -9.32 -27.91 43.85
CA LEU A 4 -8.68 -28.70 42.81
C LEU A 4 -8.33 -27.78 41.63
N ARG A 5 -7.03 -27.59 41.39
CA ARG A 5 -6.54 -26.96 40.16
C ARG A 5 -6.67 -27.98 39.04
N LYS A 6 -7.64 -27.80 38.13
CA LYS A 6 -7.70 -28.56 36.86
C LYS A 6 -6.48 -28.16 36.01
N GLY A 7 -5.63 -29.13 35.69
CA GLY A 7 -4.58 -28.98 34.68
C GLY A 7 -5.15 -29.08 33.27
N PHE A 8 -4.49 -28.45 32.31
CA PHE A 8 -4.79 -28.57 30.88
C PHE A 8 -4.32 -29.94 30.36
N THR A 9 -5.08 -30.59 29.49
CA THR A 9 -4.64 -31.82 28.84
C THR A 9 -3.76 -31.53 27.62
N LEU A 10 -2.81 -32.42 27.33
CA LEU A 10 -1.97 -32.31 26.12
C LEU A 10 -2.81 -32.38 24.84
N ILE A 11 -3.91 -33.14 24.84
CA ILE A 11 -4.78 -33.28 23.68
C ILE A 11 -5.59 -32.01 23.40
N GLU A 12 -6.03 -31.30 24.43
CA GLU A 12 -6.68 -29.99 24.28
C GLU A 12 -5.73 -28.99 23.63
N LEU A 13 -4.46 -28.96 24.06
CA LEU A 13 -3.46 -28.06 23.48
C LEU A 13 -3.13 -28.46 22.04
N LEU A 14 -3.04 -29.76 21.75
CA LEU A 14 -2.77 -30.29 20.40
C LEU A 14 -3.86 -29.88 19.40
N ILE A 15 -5.14 -30.01 19.76
CA ILE A 15 -6.24 -29.63 18.86
C ILE A 15 -6.22 -28.13 18.58
N VAL A 16 -5.91 -27.30 19.59
CA VAL A 16 -5.84 -25.83 19.43
C VAL A 16 -4.76 -25.43 18.43
N VAL A 17 -3.55 -26.00 18.53
CA VAL A 17 -2.47 -25.66 17.59
C VAL A 17 -2.75 -26.15 16.17
N VAL A 18 -3.46 -27.28 16.02
CA VAL A 18 -3.91 -27.75 14.71
C VAL A 18 -4.89 -26.77 14.08
N ILE A 19 -5.90 -26.29 14.83
CA ILE A 19 -6.88 -25.33 14.33
C ILE A 19 -6.20 -24.00 13.95
N ILE A 20 -5.32 -23.46 14.83
CA ILE A 20 -4.57 -22.24 14.53
C ILE A 20 -3.68 -22.43 13.30
N GLY A 21 -3.05 -23.60 13.15
CA GLY A 21 -2.25 -23.94 11.97
C GLY A 21 -3.04 -23.88 10.66
N ILE A 22 -4.24 -24.46 10.64
CA ILE A 22 -5.13 -24.44 9.46
C ILE A 22 -5.57 -23.00 9.14
N LEU A 23 -5.98 -22.22 10.15
CA LEU A 23 -6.40 -20.84 9.97
C LEU A 23 -5.25 -19.97 9.46
N ALA A 24 -4.06 -20.10 10.04
CA ALA A 24 -2.87 -19.37 9.64
C ALA A 24 -2.45 -19.68 8.20
N ALA A 25 -2.50 -20.95 7.79
CA ALA A 25 -2.16 -21.39 6.43
C ALA A 25 -2.99 -20.69 5.34
N ILE A 26 -4.27 -20.39 5.62
CA ILE A 26 -5.15 -19.68 4.69
C ILE A 26 -5.03 -18.16 4.86
N ALA A 27 -4.96 -17.68 6.11
CA ALA A 27 -5.00 -16.27 6.41
C ALA A 27 -3.74 -15.51 5.97
N ILE A 28 -2.55 -16.10 6.17
CA ILE A 28 -1.26 -15.46 5.84
C ILE A 28 -1.15 -15.10 4.35
N PRO A 29 -1.32 -16.04 3.38
CA PRO A 29 -1.21 -15.69 1.96
C PRO A 29 -2.32 -14.72 1.52
N LYS A 30 -3.54 -14.88 2.05
CA LYS A 30 -4.65 -13.96 1.77
C LYS A 30 -4.33 -12.54 2.24
N PHE A 31 -3.79 -12.39 3.44
CA PHE A 31 -3.41 -11.09 3.98
C PHE A 31 -2.26 -10.44 3.19
N ALA A 32 -1.24 -11.21 2.80
CA ALA A 32 -0.15 -10.73 1.96
C ALA A 32 -0.67 -10.17 0.63
N SER A 33 -1.51 -10.92 -0.09
CA SER A 33 -2.12 -10.44 -1.35
C SER A 33 -3.02 -9.21 -1.17
N THR A 34 -3.69 -9.08 -0.03
CA THR A 34 -4.55 -7.92 0.27
C THR A 34 -3.71 -6.68 0.53
N LYS A 35 -2.58 -6.84 1.24
CA LYS A 35 -1.60 -5.75 1.46
C LYS A 35 -0.99 -5.27 0.15
N GLU A 36 -0.57 -6.18 -0.71
CA GLU A 36 -0.02 -5.84 -2.03
C GLU A 36 -1.03 -5.03 -2.86
N LYS A 37 -2.29 -5.45 -2.91
CA LYS A 37 -3.37 -4.69 -3.57
C LYS A 37 -3.56 -3.30 -2.97
N ALA A 38 -3.41 -3.15 -1.65
CA ALA A 38 -3.48 -1.86 -0.99
C ALA A 38 -2.31 -0.95 -1.38
N TYR A 39 -1.09 -1.48 -1.51
CA TYR A 39 0.07 -0.73 -1.99
C TYR A 39 -0.13 -0.25 -3.44
N LEU A 40 -0.57 -1.13 -4.34
CA LEU A 40 -0.91 -0.76 -5.72
C LEU A 40 -2.05 0.27 -5.80
N ALA A 41 -3.03 0.18 -4.89
CA ALA A 41 -4.09 1.17 -4.79
C ALA A 41 -3.56 2.55 -4.35
N SER A 42 -2.60 2.59 -3.41
CA SER A 42 -1.93 3.81 -2.98
C SER A 42 -1.15 4.46 -4.12
N GLU A 43 -0.36 3.68 -4.85
CA GLU A 43 0.37 4.14 -6.04
C GLU A 43 -0.58 4.77 -7.08
N LYS A 44 -1.68 4.07 -7.39
CA LYS A 44 -2.70 4.56 -8.33
C LYS A 44 -3.39 5.83 -7.84
N SER A 45 -3.63 5.95 -6.54
CA SER A 45 -4.22 7.15 -5.93
C SER A 45 -3.28 8.34 -6.07
N ASP A 46 -1.99 8.15 -5.79
CA ASP A 46 -0.99 9.21 -5.90
C ASP A 46 -0.85 9.70 -7.34
N LEU A 47 -0.83 8.80 -8.33
CA LEU A 47 -0.81 9.20 -9.74
C LEU A 47 -2.06 9.99 -10.16
N ARG A 48 -3.25 9.66 -9.61
CA ARG A 48 -4.48 10.42 -9.87
C ARG A 48 -4.44 11.81 -9.24
N ASN A 49 -3.96 11.90 -8.01
CA ASN A 49 -3.77 13.17 -7.33
C ASN A 49 -2.75 14.04 -8.08
N MET A 50 -1.65 13.44 -8.53
CA MET A 50 -0.66 14.11 -9.35
C MET A 50 -1.25 14.60 -10.66
N ALA A 51 -2.10 13.82 -11.33
CA ALA A 51 -2.81 14.28 -12.52
C ALA A 51 -3.62 15.55 -12.24
N THR A 52 -4.39 15.58 -11.15
CA THR A 52 -5.16 16.77 -10.75
C THR A 52 -4.24 17.97 -10.47
N SER A 53 -3.12 17.77 -9.77
CA SER A 53 -2.13 18.83 -9.53
C SER A 53 -1.48 19.34 -10.83
N GLN A 54 -1.23 18.45 -11.79
CA GLN A 54 -0.69 18.80 -13.11
C GLN A 54 -1.68 19.64 -13.92
N GLU A 55 -2.96 19.27 -13.96
CA GLU A 55 -4.00 20.08 -14.63
C GLU A 55 -4.13 21.47 -13.99
N ALA A 56 -4.06 21.55 -12.66
CA ALA A 56 -4.09 22.82 -11.93
C ALA A 56 -2.89 23.70 -12.29
N TYR A 57 -1.68 23.13 -12.38
CA TYR A 57 -0.48 23.84 -12.80
C TYR A 57 -0.56 24.29 -14.27
N PHE A 58 -1.04 23.42 -15.15
CA PHE A 58 -1.19 23.72 -16.57
C PHE A 58 -2.11 24.92 -16.82
N SER A 59 -3.19 25.06 -16.04
CA SER A 59 -4.12 26.19 -16.13
C SER A 59 -3.44 27.55 -15.96
N GLY A 60 -2.43 27.65 -15.09
CA GLY A 60 -1.68 28.89 -14.84
C GLY A 60 -0.45 29.08 -15.75
N ASN A 61 0.16 27.98 -16.21
CA ASN A 61 1.50 28.00 -16.80
C ASN A 61 1.53 27.56 -18.28
N GLN A 62 0.41 27.05 -18.81
CA GLN A 62 0.28 26.49 -20.18
C GLN A 62 1.28 25.37 -20.49
N THR A 63 1.81 24.73 -19.45
CA THR A 63 2.74 23.61 -19.56
C THR A 63 2.63 22.72 -18.33
N TYR A 64 2.92 21.43 -18.47
CA TYR A 64 3.06 20.53 -17.34
C TYR A 64 4.47 20.62 -16.75
N THR A 65 4.66 20.18 -15.51
CA THR A 65 5.94 20.31 -14.81
C THR A 65 6.47 18.98 -14.29
N THR A 66 7.78 18.82 -14.23
CA THR A 66 8.41 17.72 -13.48
C THR A 66 8.69 18.10 -12.03
N ASP A 67 8.54 19.38 -11.68
CA ASP A 67 8.76 19.89 -10.33
C ASP A 67 7.52 19.65 -9.46
N GLN A 68 7.63 18.70 -8.54
CA GLN A 68 6.55 18.34 -7.61
C GLN A 68 6.21 19.47 -6.63
N SER A 69 7.19 20.30 -6.27
CA SER A 69 6.95 21.47 -5.41
C SER A 69 6.15 22.54 -6.14
N ALA A 70 6.42 22.75 -7.43
CA ALA A 70 5.71 23.74 -8.24
C ALA A 70 4.20 23.43 -8.37
N MET A 71 3.83 22.14 -8.30
CA MET A 71 2.44 21.69 -8.33
C MET A 71 1.86 21.33 -6.95
N ASN A 72 2.56 21.67 -5.85
CA ASN A 72 2.17 21.36 -4.46
C ASN A 72 1.79 19.88 -4.24
N PHE A 73 2.50 18.97 -4.90
CA PHE A 73 2.23 17.54 -4.84
C PHE A 73 3.19 16.86 -3.87
N THR A 74 2.66 15.98 -3.02
CA THR A 74 3.42 15.12 -2.11
C THR A 74 2.93 13.69 -2.25
N THR A 75 3.85 12.73 -2.26
CA THR A 75 3.50 11.31 -2.32
C THR A 75 3.04 10.77 -0.98
N SER A 76 2.25 9.69 -1.03
CA SER A 76 1.92 8.90 0.15
C SER A 76 3.15 8.13 0.65
N GLN A 77 3.11 7.72 1.92
CA GLN A 77 4.23 6.99 2.54
C GLN A 77 4.59 5.74 1.73
N GLY A 78 5.88 5.58 1.44
CA GLY A 78 6.41 4.42 0.75
C GLY A 78 6.23 4.44 -0.77
N VAL A 79 5.55 5.44 -1.34
CA VAL A 79 5.41 5.65 -2.80
C VAL A 79 6.46 6.65 -3.29
N THR A 80 7.15 6.28 -4.36
CA THR A 80 8.08 7.15 -5.10
C THR A 80 7.60 7.30 -6.53
N ILE A 81 7.67 8.53 -7.07
CA ILE A 81 7.45 8.78 -8.50
C ILE A 81 8.80 8.94 -9.19
N THR A 82 9.01 8.20 -10.27
CA THR A 82 10.24 8.22 -11.07
C THR A 82 9.92 8.43 -12.55
N GLY A 83 10.95 8.72 -13.35
CA GLY A 83 10.81 8.84 -14.80
C GLY A 83 9.89 9.98 -15.26
N MET A 84 9.74 11.03 -14.46
CA MET A 84 8.87 12.15 -14.81
C MET A 84 9.40 12.88 -16.05
N VAL A 85 8.53 13.04 -17.04
CA VAL A 85 8.75 13.91 -18.20
C VAL A 85 7.49 14.70 -18.41
N ALA A 86 7.61 16.01 -18.62
CA ALA A 86 6.49 16.91 -18.80
C ALA A 86 6.83 17.98 -19.86
N ASP A 87 5.84 18.33 -20.68
CA ASP A 87 5.91 19.41 -21.65
C ASP A 87 4.53 20.08 -21.79
N ALA A 88 4.32 20.94 -22.79
CA ALA A 88 3.02 21.58 -23.03
C ALA A 88 1.93 20.67 -23.61
N LYS A 89 2.29 19.47 -24.08
CA LYS A 89 1.38 18.50 -24.71
C LYS A 89 0.97 17.39 -23.75
N GLY A 90 1.78 17.11 -22.73
CA GLY A 90 1.44 16.10 -21.73
C GLY A 90 2.53 15.85 -20.71
N TRP A 91 2.27 14.90 -19.83
CA TRP A 91 3.23 14.41 -18.86
C TRP A 91 3.15 12.89 -18.74
N LYS A 92 4.24 12.29 -18.24
CA LYS A 92 4.35 10.87 -17.90
C LYS A 92 5.12 10.74 -16.60
N GLY A 93 4.86 9.66 -15.86
CA GLY A 93 5.60 9.30 -14.66
C GLY A 93 5.22 7.89 -14.20
N THR A 94 6.11 7.25 -13.46
CA THR A 94 5.91 5.90 -12.93
C THR A 94 5.88 5.96 -11.41
N SER A 95 4.83 5.44 -10.79
CA SER A 95 4.78 5.25 -9.34
C SER A 95 5.29 3.86 -8.97
N GLN A 96 5.99 3.77 -7.85
CA GLN A 96 6.41 2.51 -7.26
C GLN A 96 6.36 2.60 -5.75
N HIS A 97 5.79 1.58 -5.10
CA HIS A 97 5.81 1.42 -3.67
C HIS A 97 7.01 0.56 -3.25
N SER A 98 7.69 0.96 -2.17
CA SER A 98 8.87 0.26 -1.63
C SER A 98 8.64 -1.22 -1.29
N ALA A 99 7.39 -1.62 -1.04
CA ALA A 99 6.99 -2.98 -0.70
C ALA A 99 6.46 -3.83 -1.88
N THR A 100 6.39 -3.28 -3.10
CA THR A 100 5.97 -3.98 -4.33
C THR A 100 7.16 -4.31 -5.25
N THR A 101 8.39 -4.19 -4.74
CA THR A 101 9.65 -4.42 -5.49
C THR A 101 10.16 -5.85 -5.33
#